data_AF-A0A852IEB2-F1
#
_entry.id   AF-A0A852IEB2-F1
#
_cell.length_a   1.000
_cell.length_b   1.000
_cell.length_c   1.000
_cell.angle_alpha   90.00
_cell.angle_beta   90.00
_cell.angle_gamma   90.00
#
_symmetry.space_group_name_H-M   'P 1'
#
loop_
_entity.id
_entity.type
_entity.pdbx_description
1 polymer ?
#
loop_
_entity_poly.entity_id
_entity_poly.type
_entity_poly.pdbx_seq_one_letter_code
_entity_poly.pdbx_strand_id
1 'polypeptide(L)' 'MNYNQKLKEKFQFHPQIRRIAQHRHLPKSIYCQIKEQRIMREARRRKELNRRKHSKPGSVPFVPERRKHIVAVVK' A
#
# COMPACT_ATOMS: atom_id res chain seq x y z
N MET A 1 31.46 -5.42 -11.35
CA MET A 1 30.30 -4.72 -10.73
C MET A 1 28.94 -5.32 -11.12
N ASN A 2 28.67 -5.63 -12.40
CA ASN A 2 27.33 -6.06 -12.87
C ASN A 2 26.84 -7.45 -12.42
N TYR A 3 27.72 -8.39 -12.06
CA TYR A 3 27.32 -9.74 -11.66
C TYR A 3 26.57 -9.77 -10.31
N ASN A 4 27.07 -9.01 -9.33
CA ASN A 4 26.46 -8.93 -8.00
C ASN A 4 25.09 -8.25 -8.04
N GLN A 5 24.89 -7.28 -8.95
CA GLN A 5 23.59 -6.65 -9.18
C GLN A 5 22.57 -7.68 -9.70
N LYS A 6 22.94 -8.45 -10.73
CA LYS A 6 22.10 -9.54 -11.28
C LYS A 6 21.75 -10.60 -10.25
N LEU A 7 22.66 -10.93 -9.34
CA LEU A 7 22.38 -11.86 -8.24
C LEU A 7 21.34 -11.28 -7.26
N LYS A 8 21.49 -10.01 -6.87
CA LYS A 8 20.50 -9.33 -5.99
C LYS A 8 19.12 -9.27 -6.64
N GLU A 9 19.05 -9.01 -7.95
CA GLU A 9 17.80 -9.01 -8.72
C GLU A 9 17.18 -10.40 -8.82
N LYS A 10 17.97 -11.43 -9.15
CA LYS A 10 17.52 -12.82 -9.22
C LYS A 10 16.90 -13.29 -7.90
N PHE A 11 17.49 -12.93 -6.78
CA PHE A 11 17.06 -13.36 -5.44
C PHE A 11 16.29 -12.29 -4.65
N GLN A 12 15.81 -11.23 -5.30
CA GLN A 12 15.15 -10.09 -4.63
C GLN A 12 13.90 -10.48 -3.82
N PHE A 13 13.24 -11.56 -4.22
CA PHE A 13 12.01 -12.04 -3.57
C PHE A 13 12.26 -12.89 -2.33
N HIS A 14 13.52 -13.30 -2.09
CA HIS A 14 13.89 -14.04 -0.89
C HIS A 14 13.67 -13.16 0.35
N PRO A 15 12.96 -13.64 1.40
CA PRO A 15 12.51 -12.80 2.51
C PRO A 15 13.65 -12.08 3.23
N GLN A 16 14.78 -12.76 3.42
CA GLN A 16 15.95 -12.19 4.10
C GLN A 16 16.62 -11.10 3.25
N ILE A 17 16.77 -11.33 1.94
CA ILE A 17 17.37 -10.36 1.01
C ILE A 17 16.46 -9.15 0.87
N ARG A 18 15.15 -9.37 0.70
CA ARG A 18 14.14 -8.31 0.62
C ARG A 18 14.14 -7.44 1.88
N ARG A 19 14.21 -8.04 3.08
CA ARG A 19 14.27 -7.31 4.36
C ARG A 19 15.49 -6.39 4.41
N ILE A 20 16.67 -6.90 4.05
CA ILE A 20 17.92 -6.11 4.05
C ILE A 20 17.85 -5.00 3.01
N ALA A 21 17.43 -5.31 1.78
CA ALA A 21 17.32 -4.35 0.69
C ALA A 21 16.31 -3.22 0.97
N GLN A 22 15.25 -3.50 1.73
CA GLN A 22 14.22 -2.52 2.09
C GLN A 22 14.51 -1.76 3.38
N HIS A 23 15.47 -2.20 4.19
CA HIS A 23 15.77 -1.55 5.47
C HIS A 23 16.34 -0.15 5.25
N ARG A 24 15.70 0.86 5.84
CA ARG A 24 16.12 2.26 5.79
C ARG A 24 15.99 2.87 7.18
N HIS A 25 16.99 3.63 7.61
CA HIS A 25 16.93 4.39 8.85
C HIS A 25 16.14 5.69 8.61
N LEU A 26 14.99 5.82 9.25
CA LEU A 26 14.11 6.97 9.11
C LEU A 26 14.01 7.71 10.46
N PRO A 27 13.89 9.05 10.45
CA PRO A 27 13.56 9.81 11.65
C PRO A 27 12.26 9.32 12.30
N LYS A 28 12.21 9.38 13.64
CA LYS A 28 11.08 8.88 14.44
C LYS A 28 9.75 9.53 14.04
N SER A 29 9.73 10.84 13.82
CA SER A 29 8.52 11.59 13.41
C SER A 29 7.91 11.03 12.12
N ILE A 30 8.74 10.82 11.11
CA ILE A 30 8.34 10.28 9.80
C ILE A 30 7.86 8.83 9.95
N TYR A 31 8.60 8.00 10.70
CA TYR A 31 8.21 6.61 10.93
C TYR A 31 6.83 6.49 11.61
N CYS A 32 6.58 7.29 12.65
CA CYS A 32 5.30 7.33 13.36
C CYS A 32 4.15 7.74 12.42
N GLN A 33 4.32 8.81 11.65
CA GLN A 33 3.29 9.29 10.71
C GLN A 33 2.97 8.25 9.63
N ILE A 34 3.99 7.58 9.06
CA ILE A 34 3.79 6.51 8.07
C ILE A 34 3.00 5.34 8.67
N LYS A 35 3.33 4.94 9.91
CA LYS A 35 2.63 3.87 10.63
C LYS A 35 1.16 4.22 10.83
N GLU A 36 0.87 5.44 11.30
CA GLU A 36 -0.49 5.94 11.50
C GLU A 36 -1.30 5.94 10.19
N GLN A 37 -0.74 6.52 9.13
CA GLN A 37 -1.41 6.55 7.81
C GLN A 37 -1.73 5.14 7.30
N ARG A 38 -0.83 4.16 7.52
CA ARG A 38 -1.06 2.76 7.14
C ARG A 38 -2.26 2.18 7.88
N ILE A 39 -2.34 2.40 9.20
CA ILE A 39 -3.45 1.94 10.05
C ILE A 39 -4.78 2.56 9.57
N MET A 40 -4.80 3.88 9.32
CA MET A 40 -5.99 4.57 8.85
C MET A 40 -6.49 4.04 7.51
N ARG A 41 -5.59 3.81 6.54
CA ARG A 41 -5.93 3.26 5.21
C ARG A 41 -6.49 1.84 5.32
N GLU A 42 -5.86 0.99 6.13
CA GLU A 42 -6.33 -0.37 6.33
C GLU A 42 -7.70 -0.42 7.00
N ALA A 43 -7.92 0.41 8.03
CA ALA A 43 -9.22 0.53 8.69
C ALA A 43 -10.31 0.97 7.71
N ARG A 44 -10.03 1.96 6.85
CA ARG A 44 -10.96 2.41 5.80
C ARG A 44 -11.27 1.28 4.81
N ARG A 45 -10.24 0.57 4.32
CA ARG A 45 -10.40 -0.57 3.41
C ARG A 45 -11.25 -1.67 4.03
N ARG A 46 -11.01 -1.99 5.30
CA ARG A 46 -11.79 -3.00 6.05
C ARG A 46 -13.26 -2.61 6.16
N LYS A 47 -13.56 -1.37 6.53
CA LYS A 47 -14.94 -0.85 6.61
C LYS A 47 -15.65 -0.93 5.25
N GLU A 48 -14.98 -0.55 4.16
CA GLU A 48 -15.54 -0.62 2.82
C GLU A 48 -15.80 -2.07 2.36
N LEU A 49 -14.86 -2.98 2.63
CA LEU A 49 -15.01 -4.40 2.34
C LEU A 49 -16.17 -5.02 3.13
N ASN A 50 -16.29 -4.70 4.43
CA ASN A 50 -17.40 -5.17 5.25
C ASN A 50 -18.72 -4.62 4.73
N ARG A 51 -18.79 -3.32 4.41
CA ARG A 51 -19.99 -2.72 3.81
C ARG A 51 -20.39 -3.45 2.52
N ARG A 52 -19.43 -3.76 1.64
CA ARG A 52 -19.70 -4.50 0.40
C ARG A 52 -20.20 -5.93 0.66
N LYS A 53 -19.60 -6.65 1.61
CA LYS A 53 -20.01 -8.02 1.98
C LYS A 53 -21.43 -8.07 2.55
N HIS A 54 -21.86 -7.03 3.25
CA HIS A 54 -23.15 -6.97 3.95
C HIS A 54 -24.20 -6.08 3.25
N SER A 55 -23.94 -5.60 2.04
CA SER A 55 -24.91 -4.85 1.25
C SER A 55 -25.46 -5.71 0.11
N LYS A 56 -26.56 -5.26 -0.51
CA LYS A 56 -27.12 -5.91 -1.69
C LYS A 56 -26.04 -6.02 -2.79
N PRO A 57 -25.93 -7.16 -3.49
CA PRO A 57 -24.99 -7.32 -4.60
C PRO A 57 -25.13 -6.16 -5.61
N GLY A 58 -24.00 -5.58 -6.01
CA GLY A 58 -23.97 -4.45 -6.96
C GLY A 58 -24.28 -3.06 -6.37
N SER A 59 -24.79 -2.95 -5.13
CA SER A 59 -25.12 -1.64 -4.54
C SER A 59 -23.90 -0.80 -4.13
N VAL A 60 -22.78 -1.44 -3.78
CA VAL A 60 -21.56 -0.77 -3.34
C VAL A 60 -20.42 -1.02 -4.33
N PRO A 61 -20.21 -0.13 -5.31
CA PRO A 61 -19.17 -0.30 -6.33
C PRO A 61 -17.76 -0.22 -5.75
N PHE A 62 -16.80 -0.84 -6.43
CA PHE A 62 -15.39 -0.66 -6.14
C PHE A 62 -14.86 0.57 -6.88
N VAL A 63 -14.56 1.62 -6.13
CA VAL A 63 -13.90 2.81 -6.67
C VAL A 63 -12.39 2.70 -6.40
N PRO A 64 -11.53 2.71 -7.44
CA PRO A 64 -10.09 2.77 -7.26
C PRO A 64 -9.67 4.00 -6.46
N GLU A 65 -8.69 3.87 -5.56
CA GLU A 65 -8.28 4.99 -4.68
C GLU A 65 -7.85 6.23 -5.46
N ARG A 66 -7.23 6.08 -6.64
CA ARG A 66 -6.85 7.21 -7.50
C ARG A 66 -8.05 8.06 -7.90
N ARG A 67 -9.21 7.45 -8.16
CA ARG A 67 -10.44 8.17 -8.55
C ARG A 67 -11.14 8.80 -7.34
N LYS A 68 -10.97 8.28 -6.12
CA LYS A 68 -11.60 8.81 -4.90
C LYS A 68 -11.15 10.23 -4.54
N HIS A 69 -9.95 10.63 -4.95
CA HIS A 69 -9.37 11.93 -4.60
C HIS A 69 -9.65 13.01 -5.66
N ILE A 70 -10.28 12.66 -6.78
CA ILE A 70 -10.61 13.60 -7.86
C ILE A 70 -11.94 14.27 -7.51
N VAL A 71 -11.90 15.56 -7.14
CA VAL A 71 -13.06 16.32 -6.65
C VAL A 71 -13.83 17.00 -7.79
N ALA A 72 -13.17 17.39 -8.88
CA ALA A 72 -13.80 17.94 -10.07
C ALA A 72 -13.04 17.49 -11.33
N VAL A 73 -13.76 16.99 -12.33
CA VAL A 73 -13.28 16.88 -13.70
C VAL A 73 -13.86 18.08 -14.43
N VAL A 74 -13.04 19.10 -14.66
CA VAL A 74 -13.44 20.22 -15.53
C VAL A 74 -13.56 19.66 -16.93
N LYS A 75 -14.70 19.91 -17.57
CA LYS A 75 -15.04 19.45 -18.90
C LYS A 75 -14.73 20.53 -19.92
#